data_AF-A0A849L065-F1
#
_entry.id   AF-A0A849L065-F1
#
_cell.length_a   1.000
_cell.length_b   1.000
_cell.length_c   1.000
_cell.angle_alpha   90.00
_cell.angle_beta   90.00
_cell.angle_gamma   90.00
#
_symmetry.space_group_name_H-M   'P 1'
#
loop_
_entity.id
_entity.type
_entity.pdbx_description
1 polymer ?
#
loop_
_entity_poly.entity_id
_entity_poly.type
_entity_poly.pdbx_seq_one_letter_code
_entity_poly.pdbx_strand_id
1 'polypeptide(L)' 'MSDTCDARSQRGLVGDVITDRAAIAVAAPKVRFIGPGDSVTMDNQPDRLNIELDAQGVVTRVYCG' A
#
# COMPACT_ATOMS: atom_id res chain seq x y z
N MET A 1 9.94 13.30 -10.19
CA MET A 1 9.39 12.14 -10.94
C MET A 1 8.52 11.34 -9.99
N SER A 2 7.23 11.22 -10.30
CA SER A 2 6.33 10.28 -9.63
C SER A 2 6.71 8.86 -10.05
N ASP A 3 6.57 7.92 -9.13
CA ASP A 3 6.59 6.49 -9.42
C ASP A 3 5.28 6.06 -10.10
N THR A 4 5.30 4.95 -10.84
CA THR A 4 4.19 4.53 -11.71
C THR A 4 2.88 4.30 -10.95
N CYS A 5 2.97 3.83 -9.70
CA CYS A 5 1.84 3.61 -8.81
C CYS A 5 1.54 4.78 -7.85
N ASP A 6 2.27 5.89 -7.96
CA ASP A 6 2.15 7.09 -7.10
C ASP A 6 2.46 6.88 -5.60
N ALA A 7 3.20 5.83 -5.23
CA ALA A 7 3.59 5.56 -3.84
C ALA A 7 4.34 6.72 -3.17
N ARG A 8 5.06 7.57 -3.91
CA ARG A 8 5.71 8.77 -3.33
C ARG A 8 4.71 9.74 -2.71
N SER A 9 3.58 9.95 -3.38
CA SER A 9 2.54 10.87 -2.90
C SER A 9 1.79 10.29 -1.70
N GLN A 10 1.78 8.97 -1.58
CA GLN A 10 1.13 8.23 -0.48
C GLN A 10 2.01 8.07 0.77
N ARG A 11 3.25 8.57 0.79
CA ARG A 11 4.16 8.46 1.95
C ARG A 11 3.60 9.05 3.25
N GLY A 12 2.69 10.02 3.14
CA GLY A 12 2.03 10.63 4.29
C GLY A 12 1.17 9.65 5.09
N LEU A 13 0.76 8.52 4.50
CA LEU A 13 -0.02 7.50 5.19
C LEU A 13 0.79 6.72 6.24
N VAL A 14 2.13 6.73 6.16
CA VAL A 14 2.97 5.95 7.09
C VAL A 14 2.78 6.49 8.50
N GLY A 15 2.35 5.62 9.41
CA GLY A 15 1.98 5.97 10.79
C GLY A 15 0.48 6.17 11.02
N ASP A 16 -0.32 6.28 9.96
CA ASP A 16 -1.78 6.36 10.07
C ASP A 16 -2.42 4.98 10.15
N VAL A 17 -3.57 4.91 10.82
CA VAL A 17 -4.43 3.72 10.85
C VAL A 17 -5.35 3.73 9.64
N ILE A 18 -5.32 2.66 8.85
CA ILE A 18 -6.24 2.48 7.73
C ILE A 18 -7.59 1.98 8.27
N THR A 19 -8.59 2.85 8.27
CA THR A 19 -9.95 2.52 8.74
C THR A 19 -10.88 2.09 7.61
N ASP A 20 -10.63 2.54 6.38
CA ASP A 20 -11.42 2.19 5.20
C ASP A 20 -10.54 1.82 4.00
N ARG A 21 -10.35 0.53 3.79
CA ARG A 21 -9.60 -0.01 2.65
C ARG A 21 -10.36 0.12 1.34
N ALA A 22 -11.69 0.15 1.36
CA ALA A 22 -12.51 0.21 0.15
C ALA A 22 -12.41 1.60 -0.48
N ALA A 23 -12.44 2.66 0.32
CA ALA A 23 -12.22 4.03 -0.16
C ALA A 23 -10.86 4.18 -0.87
N ILE A 24 -9.81 3.56 -0.31
CA ILE A 24 -8.46 3.59 -0.90
C ILE A 24 -8.40 2.76 -2.19
N ALA A 25 -9.04 1.59 -2.23
CA ALA A 25 -9.08 0.75 -3.43
C ALA A 25 -9.86 1.38 -4.60
N VAL A 26 -10.84 2.24 -4.31
CA VAL A 26 -11.51 3.05 -5.34
C VAL A 26 -10.58 4.13 -5.90
N ALA A 27 -9.73 4.73 -5.06
CA ALA A 27 -8.79 5.76 -5.48
C ALA A 27 -7.54 5.21 -6.20
N ALA A 28 -7.14 3.98 -5.91
CA ALA A 28 -5.97 3.32 -6.48
C ALA A 28 -6.38 1.99 -7.18
N PRO A 29 -6.42 1.95 -8.52
CA PRO A 29 -6.99 0.83 -9.27
C PRO A 29 -6.24 -0.51 -9.08
N LYS A 30 -4.98 -0.45 -8.63
CA LYS A 30 -4.15 -1.62 -8.30
C LYS A 30 -3.49 -1.41 -6.94
N VAL A 31 -4.26 -1.54 -5.87
CA VAL A 31 -3.73 -1.53 -4.49
C VAL A 31 -3.71 -2.92 -3.88
N ARG A 32 -2.66 -3.24 -3.14
CA ARG A 32 -2.54 -4.43 -2.30
C ARG A 32 -2.22 -4.02 -0.88
N PHE A 33 -3.05 -4.45 0.07
CA PHE A 33 -2.77 -4.36 1.50
C PHE A 33 -2.04 -5.62 1.93
N ILE A 34 -0.96 -5.48 2.70
CA ILE A 34 -0.13 -6.59 3.19
C ILE A 34 -0.10 -6.50 4.71
N GLY A 35 -0.69 -7.48 5.39
CA GLY A 35 -0.66 -7.59 6.84
C GLY A 35 0.49 -8.45 7.37
N PRO A 36 0.67 -8.51 8.70
CA PRO A 36 1.67 -9.37 9.31
C PRO A 36 1.40 -10.85 9.01
N GLY A 37 2.42 -11.56 8.50
CA GLY A 37 2.32 -12.98 8.18
C GLY A 37 1.73 -13.28 6.79
N ASP A 38 1.29 -12.26 6.05
CA ASP A 38 0.85 -12.44 4.67
C ASP A 38 2.02 -12.90 3.80
N SER A 39 1.85 -14.06 3.19
CA SER A 39 2.80 -14.57 2.20
C SER A 39 2.45 -13.96 0.85
N VAL A 40 3.33 -13.09 0.36
CA VAL A 40 3.18 -12.44 -0.95
C VAL A 40 4.30 -12.85 -1.88
N THR A 41 3.98 -12.98 -3.17
CA THR A 41 4.98 -13.13 -4.22
C THR A 41 5.63 -11.78 -4.52
N MET A 42 6.91 -11.81 -4.88
CA MET A 42 7.70 -10.63 -5.28
C MET A 42 7.61 -10.38 -6.79
N ASP A 43 6.48 -10.71 -7.40
CA ASP A 43 6.21 -10.42 -8.80
C ASP A 43 6.25 -8.91 -9.00
N ASN A 44 7.20 -8.40 -9.79
CA ASN A 44 7.36 -6.96 -9.99
C ASN A 44 6.22 -6.42 -10.87
N GLN A 45 5.25 -5.75 -10.24
CA GLN A 45 4.17 -5.00 -10.88
C GLN A 45 4.38 -3.49 -10.60
N PRO A 46 5.09 -2.75 -11.46
CA PRO A 46 5.46 -1.37 -11.19
C PRO A 46 4.26 -0.42 -10.98
N ASP A 47 3.10 -0.78 -11.53
CA ASP A 47 1.84 -0.02 -11.44
C ASP A 47 0.96 -0.43 -10.24
N ARG A 48 1.39 -1.39 -9.42
CA ARG A 48 0.69 -1.80 -8.19
C ARG A 48 1.25 -1.05 -6.98
N LEU A 49 0.35 -0.42 -6.23
CA LEU A 49 0.61 0.19 -4.93
C LEU A 49 0.51 -0.87 -3.84
N ASN A 50 1.58 -1.08 -3.07
CA ASN A 50 1.53 -1.90 -1.86
C ASN A 50 1.51 -1.00 -0.63
N ILE A 51 0.62 -1.33 0.30
CA ILE A 51 0.51 -0.72 1.62
C ILE A 51 0.72 -1.83 2.64
N GLU A 52 1.86 -1.83 3.33
CA GLU A 52 2.13 -2.75 4.43
C GLU A 52 1.53 -2.20 5.73
N LEU A 53 0.91 -3.09 6.50
CA LEU A 53 0.22 -2.80 7.74
C LEU A 53 0.82 -3.64 8.87
N ASP A 54 0.87 -3.07 10.08
CA ASP A 54 1.13 -3.84 11.28
C ASP A 54 -0.14 -4.56 11.80
N ALA A 55 -0.02 -5.22 12.95
CA ALA A 55 -1.12 -5.98 13.56
C ALA A 55 -2.26 -5.08 14.07
N GLN A 56 -2.00 -3.77 14.21
CA GLN A 56 -2.98 -2.77 14.63
C GLN A 56 -3.60 -2.04 13.42
N GLY A 57 -3.17 -2.37 12.19
CA GLY A 57 -3.65 -1.73 10.97
C GLY A 57 -2.97 -0.38 10.67
N VAL A 58 -1.86 -0.07 11.33
CA VAL A 58 -1.04 1.11 11.06
C VAL A 58 -0.19 0.86 9.83
N VAL A 59 -0.13 1.83 8.91
CA VAL A 59 0.75 1.74 7.74
C VAL A 59 2.21 1.83 8.17
N THR A 60 2.97 0.79 7.86
CA THR A 60 4.41 0.73 8.13
C THR A 60 5.23 1.06 6.90
N ARG A 61 4.68 0.82 5.71
CA ARG A 61 5.39 1.06 4.44
C ARG A 61 4.44 1.23 3.26
N VAL A 62 4.86 2.07 2.31
CA VAL A 62 4.19 2.22 1.01
C VAL A 62 5.22 2.12 -0.12
N TYR A 63 4.97 1.29 -1.13
CA TYR A 63 5.89 1.09 -2.25
C TYR A 63 5.22 0.54 -3.52
N CYS A 64 5.81 0.81 -4.69
CA CYS A 64 5.38 0.18 -5.95
C CYS A 64 6.02 -1.20 -6.13
N GLY A 65 5.25 -2.17 -6.63
CA GLY A 65 5.76 -3.49 -6.98
C GLY A 65 4.73 -4.59 -6.96
#